data_AF-A0A8K0XII6-F1
#
_entry.id   AF-A0A8K0XII6-F1
#
_cell.length_a   1.000
_cell.length_b   1.000
_cell.length_c   1.000
_cell.angle_alpha   90.00
_cell.angle_beta   90.00
_cell.angle_gamma   90.00
#
_symmetry.space_group_name_H-M   'P 1'
#
loop_
_entity.id
_entity.type
_entity.pdbx_description
1 polymer ?
#
loop_
_entity_poly.entity_id
_entity_poly.type
_entity_poly.pdbx_seq_one_letter_code
_entity_poly.pdbx_strand_id
1 'polypeptide(L)'
;MPRVSLLGLLVGTQLVLQTGAQTWCGKYYKPGESIVTPGGNFPLPAVSTDPLLAFRCAPAIRPYLAEDVSSPATVLIDSPVVYYQIANAVPISLPTGPCALTNDGMLNVTVSLDDRVLANGVVPLNATAFELSISLDGITPQMTPYGLTCEASYSATNGVTTGSDTTQSFSATTCCKSVAIDMSWMEWQYM
;
A
#
# COMPACT_ATOMS: atom_id res chain seq x y z
N MET A 1 58.29 -20.00 66.50
CA MET A 1 57.30 -18.90 66.57
C MET A 1 57.97 -17.67 65.99
N PRO A 2 57.43 -17.09 64.90
CA PRO A 2 56.55 -15.93 65.05
C PRO A 2 55.28 -15.99 64.18
N ARG A 3 54.26 -15.26 64.64
CA ARG A 3 53.04 -14.89 63.92
C ARG A 3 53.29 -13.57 63.19
N VAL A 4 52.86 -13.44 61.95
CA VAL A 4 52.53 -12.15 61.34
C VAL A 4 51.21 -12.29 60.59
N SER A 5 50.33 -11.33 60.88
CA SER A 5 48.94 -11.21 60.50
C SER A 5 48.77 -10.22 59.35
N LEU A 6 47.54 -10.15 58.82
CA LEU A 6 46.94 -9.06 58.02
C LEU A 6 47.26 -8.98 56.52
N LEU A 7 46.25 -9.26 55.67
CA LEU A 7 45.33 -8.22 55.12
C LEU A 7 44.36 -8.87 54.13
N GLY A 8 43.07 -8.84 54.47
CA GLY A 8 41.99 -9.21 53.57
C GLY A 8 41.76 -8.13 52.52
N LEU A 9 41.66 -8.54 51.25
CA LEU A 9 41.36 -7.67 50.12
C LEU A 9 39.89 -7.92 49.72
N LEU A 10 39.01 -7.03 50.15
CA LEU A 10 37.62 -6.95 49.70
C LEU A 10 37.62 -6.36 48.28
N VAL A 11 37.49 -7.22 47.27
CA VAL A 11 37.21 -6.80 45.90
C VAL A 11 35.71 -6.57 45.77
N GLY A 12 35.29 -5.31 45.86
CA GLY A 12 33.92 -4.91 45.55
C GLY A 12 33.70 -4.89 44.05
N THR A 13 33.08 -5.93 43.50
CA THR A 13 32.55 -5.90 42.12
C THR A 13 31.31 -5.01 42.08
N GLN A 14 31.44 -3.82 41.50
CA GLN A 14 30.27 -3.01 41.13
C GLN A 14 29.59 -3.62 39.91
N LEU A 15 28.45 -4.27 40.12
CA LEU A 15 27.50 -4.60 39.05
C LEU A 15 26.86 -3.28 38.57
N VAL A 16 27.30 -2.78 37.42
CA VAL A 16 26.57 -1.74 36.70
C VAL A 16 25.29 -2.40 36.18
N LEU A 17 24.18 -2.16 36.89
CA LEU A 17 22.84 -2.49 36.41
C LEU A 17 22.55 -1.61 35.20
N GLN A 18 22.77 -2.14 34.00
CA GLN A 18 22.33 -1.50 32.78
C GLN A 18 20.81 -1.62 32.72
N THR A 19 20.11 -0.60 33.19
CA THR A 19 18.67 -0.49 33.05
C THR A 19 18.37 -0.33 31.55
N GLY A 20 17.84 -1.37 30.92
CA GLY A 20 17.36 -1.30 29.56
C GLY A 20 16.24 -0.27 29.47
N ALA A 21 16.57 0.94 29.03
CA ALA A 21 15.59 1.96 28.70
C ALA A 21 14.71 1.41 27.57
N GLN A 22 13.40 1.41 27.81
CA GLN A 22 12.43 0.94 26.85
C GLN A 22 12.43 1.94 25.69
N THR A 23 12.62 1.47 24.46
CA THR A 23 12.57 2.33 23.28
C THR A 23 11.31 2.03 22.48
N TRP A 24 10.68 3.08 21.93
CA TRP A 24 9.58 2.95 20.97
C TRP A 24 10.01 3.63 19.67
N CYS A 25 9.95 2.90 18.54
CA CYS A 25 10.47 3.37 17.24
C CYS A 25 11.91 3.93 17.31
N GLY A 26 12.77 3.31 18.12
CA GLY A 26 14.16 3.75 18.30
C GLY A 26 14.35 5.04 19.10
N LYS A 27 13.30 5.53 19.78
CA LYS A 27 13.36 6.69 20.68
C LYS A 27 13.08 6.31 22.13
N TYR A 28 13.76 7.00 23.03
CA TYR A 28 13.44 7.04 24.45
C TYR A 28 12.14 7.82 24.66
N TYR A 29 11.27 7.33 25.55
CA TYR A 29 9.94 7.90 25.76
C TYR A 29 9.65 8.23 27.23
N LYS A 30 10.59 7.99 28.14
CA LYS A 30 10.40 8.37 29.55
C LYS A 30 10.92 9.78 29.81
N PRO A 31 10.25 10.53 30.71
CA PRO A 31 10.78 11.79 31.21
C PRO A 31 12.18 11.62 31.79
N GLY A 32 13.12 12.47 31.38
CA GLY A 32 14.51 12.45 31.87
C GLY A 32 15.50 11.62 31.03
N GLU A 33 15.03 10.92 29.99
CA GLU A 33 15.91 10.23 29.04
C GLU A 33 16.45 11.21 27.96
N SER A 34 17.58 10.88 27.34
CA SER A 34 18.23 11.74 26.35
C SER A 34 17.46 11.81 25.03
N ILE A 35 17.50 12.94 24.34
CA ILE A 35 16.91 13.08 23.02
C ILE A 35 17.79 12.35 22.00
N VAL A 36 17.23 11.33 21.35
CA VAL A 36 17.86 10.67 20.18
C VAL A 36 17.17 11.15 18.91
N THR A 37 17.94 11.72 17.99
CA THR A 37 17.42 12.11 16.67
C THR A 37 16.91 10.86 15.96
N PRO A 38 15.64 10.83 15.49
CA PRO A 38 15.17 9.72 14.69
C PRO A 38 16.07 9.56 13.46
N GLY A 39 16.64 8.37 13.28
CA GLY A 39 17.17 7.96 11.98
C GLY A 39 16.02 7.85 10.98
N GLY A 40 16.23 8.33 9.77
CA GLY A 40 15.24 8.33 8.70
C GLY A 40 15.86 8.64 7.36
N ASN A 41 16.78 7.79 6.89
CA ASN A 41 17.22 7.83 5.51
C ASN A 41 16.28 6.94 4.70
N PHE A 42 15.24 7.54 4.12
CA PHE A 42 14.55 6.88 3.02
C PHE A 42 15.49 6.94 1.82
N PRO A 43 15.92 5.81 1.26
CA PRO A 43 16.74 5.84 0.05
C PRO A 43 15.93 6.53 -1.05
N LEU A 44 16.58 7.41 -1.80
CA LEU A 44 15.96 7.94 -3.00
C LEU A 44 15.73 6.79 -3.99
N PRO A 45 14.55 6.69 -4.61
CA PRO A 45 14.30 5.68 -5.62
C PRO A 45 15.23 5.89 -6.82
N ALA A 46 15.67 4.80 -7.44
CA ALA A 46 16.47 4.87 -8.66
C ALA A 46 15.65 5.53 -9.79
N VAL A 47 16.28 6.40 -10.57
CA VAL A 47 15.63 7.03 -11.73
C VAL A 47 15.53 6.04 -12.90
N SER A 48 14.53 6.22 -13.75
CA SER A 48 14.30 5.45 -14.97
C SER A 48 14.31 6.39 -16.17
N THR A 49 14.96 5.99 -17.26
CA THR A 49 14.88 6.71 -18.54
C THR A 49 13.58 6.41 -19.28
N ASP A 50 12.98 5.25 -19.03
CA ASP A 50 11.71 4.82 -19.62
C ASP A 50 10.55 5.11 -18.66
N PRO A 51 9.37 5.52 -19.19
CA PRO A 51 8.19 5.72 -18.38
C PRO A 51 7.69 4.41 -17.77
N LEU A 52 7.34 4.44 -16.49
CA LEU A 52 6.79 3.32 -15.75
C LEU A 52 5.37 3.67 -15.30
N LEU A 53 4.42 2.76 -15.52
CA LEU A 53 3.07 2.87 -14.96
C LEU A 53 3.04 2.17 -13.60
N ALA A 54 2.70 2.92 -12.55
CA ALA A 54 2.45 2.36 -11.23
C ALA A 54 0.95 2.19 -11.00
N PHE A 55 0.39 1.16 -11.64
CA PHE A 55 -1.01 0.83 -11.55
C PHE A 55 -1.36 0.24 -10.19
N ARG A 56 -2.33 0.84 -9.49
CA ARG A 56 -2.79 0.38 -8.18
C ARG A 56 -4.30 0.50 -8.11
N CYS A 57 -4.89 -0.37 -7.29
CA CYS A 57 -6.28 -0.24 -6.92
C CYS A 57 -6.50 -0.48 -5.44
N ALA A 58 -7.53 0.16 -4.88
CA ALA A 58 -7.92 0.00 -3.49
C ALA A 58 -9.44 0.26 -3.35
N PRO A 59 -10.15 -0.41 -2.44
CA PRO A 59 -11.52 -0.01 -2.12
C PRO A 59 -11.53 1.42 -1.56
N ALA A 60 -12.57 2.19 -1.87
CA ALA A 60 -12.86 3.37 -1.06
C ALA A 60 -13.15 2.93 0.38
N ILE A 61 -12.67 3.68 1.38
CA ILE A 61 -12.68 3.26 2.78
C ILE A 61 -14.12 3.15 3.30
N ARG A 62 -14.73 1.97 3.14
CA ARG A 62 -16.02 1.59 3.70
C ARG A 62 -16.04 0.07 3.92
N PRO A 63 -16.13 -0.42 5.17
CA PRO A 63 -16.42 -1.83 5.43
C PRO A 63 -17.75 -2.22 4.78
N TYR A 64 -17.80 -3.39 4.15
CA TYR A 64 -19.01 -3.86 3.47
C TYR A 64 -20.02 -4.42 4.48
N LEU A 65 -21.19 -3.79 4.57
CA LEU A 65 -22.32 -4.23 5.38
C LEU A 65 -23.47 -4.73 4.51
N ALA A 66 -24.42 -5.49 5.07
CA ALA A 66 -25.52 -6.09 4.31
C ALA A 66 -26.45 -5.05 3.68
N GLU A 67 -26.60 -3.90 4.33
CA GLU A 67 -27.35 -2.75 3.87
C GLU A 67 -26.69 -2.03 2.68
N ASP A 68 -25.38 -2.19 2.48
CA ASP A 68 -24.64 -1.51 1.42
C ASP A 68 -24.91 -2.09 0.03
N VAL A 69 -25.55 -3.27 -0.08
CA VAL A 69 -25.90 -3.91 -1.36
C VAL A 69 -26.64 -2.95 -2.30
N SER A 70 -27.50 -2.11 -1.74
CA SER A 70 -28.31 -1.15 -2.48
C SER A 70 -27.61 0.20 -2.74
N SER A 71 -26.39 0.38 -2.23
CA SER A 71 -25.59 1.59 -2.36
C SER A 71 -24.41 1.38 -3.32
N PRO A 72 -24.03 2.40 -4.12
CA PRO A 72 -22.87 2.27 -4.97
C PRO A 72 -21.60 2.17 -4.12
N ALA A 73 -20.88 1.06 -4.25
CA ALA A 73 -19.53 0.93 -3.74
C ALA A 73 -18.52 1.32 -4.81
N THR A 74 -17.33 1.77 -4.40
CA THR A 74 -16.32 2.29 -5.31
C THR A 74 -14.95 1.69 -5.04
N VAL A 75 -14.21 1.49 -6.12
CA VAL A 75 -12.79 1.15 -6.12
C VAL A 75 -12.03 2.35 -6.67
N LEU A 76 -11.02 2.79 -5.94
CA LEU A 76 -10.09 3.82 -6.32
C LEU A 76 -9.00 3.22 -7.21
N ILE A 77 -8.77 3.82 -8.36
CA ILE A 77 -7.72 3.44 -9.30
C ILE A 77 -6.68 4.56 -9.36
N ASP A 78 -5.41 4.20 -9.16
CA ASP A 78 -4.27 5.06 -9.41
C ASP A 78 -3.52 4.56 -10.65
N SER A 79 -3.21 5.48 -11.56
CA SER A 79 -2.49 5.20 -12.81
C SER A 79 -1.33 6.18 -13.09
N PRO A 80 -0.51 6.58 -12.09
CA PRO A 80 0.59 7.51 -12.31
C PRO A 80 1.66 6.92 -13.24
N VAL A 81 2.06 7.73 -14.22
CA VAL A 81 3.24 7.49 -15.05
C VAL A 81 4.42 8.19 -14.40
N VAL A 82 5.44 7.42 -14.01
CA VAL A 82 6.60 7.91 -13.28
C VAL A 82 7.91 7.57 -14.00
N TYR A 83 8.98 8.31 -13.66
CA TYR A 83 10.34 8.11 -14.18
C TYR A 83 11.31 7.73 -13.04
N TYR A 84 10.80 7.09 -12.01
CA TYR A 84 11.57 6.56 -10.90
C TYR A 84 10.97 5.22 -10.47
N GLN A 85 11.83 4.32 -10.01
CA GLN A 85 11.45 2.97 -9.65
C GLN A 85 10.67 2.98 -8.33
N ILE A 86 9.38 2.70 -8.42
CA ILE A 86 8.53 2.38 -7.28
C ILE A 86 8.08 0.93 -7.36
N ALA A 87 7.78 0.36 -6.19
CA ALA A 87 7.37 -1.04 -6.10
C ALA A 87 6.17 -1.30 -7.04
N ASN A 88 6.28 -2.38 -7.82
CA ASN A 88 5.27 -2.84 -8.78
C ASN A 88 4.98 -1.89 -9.96
N ALA A 89 5.79 -0.85 -10.19
CA ALA A 89 5.72 -0.09 -11.42
C ALA A 89 6.28 -0.91 -12.59
N VAL A 90 5.59 -0.89 -13.72
CA VAL A 90 5.93 -1.66 -14.92
C VAL A 90 6.16 -0.70 -16.09
N PRO A 91 7.15 -0.93 -16.98
CA PRO A 91 7.33 -0.11 -18.17
C PRO A 91 6.04 0.02 -19.00
N ILE A 92 5.78 1.22 -19.50
CA ILE A 92 4.65 1.51 -20.39
C ILE A 92 5.14 2.16 -21.68
N SER A 93 4.80 1.58 -22.83
CA SER A 93 5.17 2.15 -24.12
C SER A 93 4.20 3.26 -24.52
N LEU A 94 4.59 4.53 -24.33
CA LEU A 94 3.79 5.70 -24.72
C LEU A 94 4.09 6.12 -26.17
N PRO A 95 3.10 6.65 -26.92
CA PRO A 95 3.34 7.18 -28.26
C PRO A 95 4.36 8.33 -28.21
N THR A 96 5.18 8.49 -29.24
CA THR A 96 6.18 9.57 -29.33
C THR A 96 5.66 10.70 -30.22
N GLY A 97 5.52 11.93 -29.70
CA GLY A 97 5.15 13.10 -30.50
C GLY A 97 4.57 14.27 -29.69
N PRO A 98 4.39 15.47 -30.29
CA PRO A 98 3.88 16.67 -29.61
C PRO A 98 2.43 16.53 -29.08
N CYS A 99 1.72 15.48 -29.49
CA CYS A 99 0.36 15.16 -29.03
C CYS A 99 0.29 13.88 -28.16
N ALA A 100 1.44 13.30 -27.79
CA ALA A 100 1.51 12.04 -27.04
C ALA A 100 0.90 12.11 -25.63
N LEU A 101 0.82 13.32 -25.07
CA LEU A 101 0.27 13.61 -23.75
C LEU A 101 -0.94 14.55 -23.82
N THR A 102 -1.38 14.97 -25.01
CA THR A 102 -2.51 15.91 -25.15
C THR A 102 -3.86 15.21 -25.21
N ASN A 103 -3.86 13.89 -25.38
CA ASN A 103 -4.98 13.02 -25.06
C ASN A 103 -4.44 12.05 -24.01
N ASP A 104 -4.68 12.33 -22.73
CA ASP A 104 -4.27 11.47 -21.62
C ASP A 104 -4.60 10.03 -21.98
N GLY A 105 -3.57 9.22 -22.23
CA GLY A 105 -3.77 7.84 -22.69
C GLY A 105 -4.75 7.15 -21.75
N MET A 106 -5.65 6.33 -22.28
CA MET A 106 -6.71 5.72 -21.49
C MET A 106 -6.40 4.25 -21.23
N LEU A 107 -6.55 3.84 -19.97
CA LEU A 107 -6.52 2.45 -19.55
C LEU A 107 -7.95 1.90 -19.55
N ASN A 108 -8.17 0.78 -20.21
CA ASN A 108 -9.41 0.02 -20.03
C ASN A 108 -9.22 -0.93 -18.85
N VAL A 109 -9.93 -0.66 -17.75
CA VAL A 109 -9.79 -1.31 -16.45
C VAL A 109 -10.98 -2.21 -16.19
N THR A 110 -10.70 -3.45 -15.78
CA THR A 110 -11.67 -4.44 -15.31
C THR A 110 -11.40 -4.73 -13.84
N VAL A 111 -12.43 -4.62 -13.01
CA VAL A 111 -12.37 -5.00 -11.60
C VAL A 111 -13.14 -6.30 -11.42
N SER A 112 -12.51 -7.26 -10.78
CA SER A 112 -13.03 -8.60 -10.55
C SER A 112 -12.85 -9.02 -9.10
N LEU A 113 -13.79 -9.84 -8.64
CA LEU A 113 -13.70 -10.59 -7.41
C LEU A 113 -13.71 -12.06 -7.80
N ASP A 114 -12.58 -12.74 -7.57
CA ASP A 114 -12.31 -14.05 -8.17
C ASP A 114 -12.51 -13.99 -9.69
N ASP A 115 -13.38 -14.83 -10.27
CA ASP A 115 -13.71 -14.82 -11.70
C ASP A 115 -14.94 -13.96 -12.06
N ARG A 116 -15.50 -13.23 -11.09
CA ARG A 116 -16.70 -12.39 -11.29
C ARG A 116 -16.32 -10.93 -11.53
N VAL A 117 -16.64 -10.43 -12.72
CA VAL A 117 -16.48 -9.00 -13.04
C VAL A 117 -17.50 -8.16 -12.26
N LEU A 118 -16.98 -7.17 -11.53
CA LEU A 118 -17.78 -6.22 -10.75
C LEU A 118 -17.95 -4.87 -11.46
N ALA A 119 -16.96 -4.46 -12.26
CA ALA A 119 -17.01 -3.24 -13.05
C ALA A 119 -16.03 -3.26 -14.23
N ASN A 120 -16.34 -2.44 -15.23
CA ASN A 120 -15.40 -2.05 -16.29
C ASN A 120 -15.42 -0.52 -16.38
N GLY A 121 -14.27 0.08 -16.65
CA GLY A 121 -14.15 1.53 -16.73
C GLY A 121 -12.95 1.98 -17.51
N VAL A 122 -13.03 3.20 -18.03
CA VAL A 122 -11.92 3.85 -18.72
C VAL A 122 -11.27 4.85 -17.77
N VAL A 123 -10.00 4.61 -17.44
CA VAL A 123 -9.24 5.41 -16.47
C VAL A 123 -8.12 6.14 -17.21
N PRO A 124 -8.03 7.48 -17.12
CA PRO A 124 -6.94 8.20 -17.76
C PRO A 124 -5.59 7.84 -17.12
N LEU A 125 -4.50 7.91 -17.87
CA LEU A 125 -3.14 7.90 -17.33
C LEU A 125 -2.92 9.12 -16.45
N ASN A 126 -2.02 9.01 -15.47
CA ASN A 126 -1.78 10.04 -14.45
C ASN A 126 -2.99 10.39 -13.59
N ALA A 127 -3.96 9.47 -13.48
CA ALA A 127 -5.06 9.62 -12.55
C ALA A 127 -4.63 9.22 -11.13
N THR A 128 -5.20 9.93 -10.15
CA THR A 128 -5.08 9.61 -8.73
C THR A 128 -6.48 9.50 -8.15
N ALA A 129 -6.74 8.44 -7.38
CA ALA A 129 -8.02 8.15 -6.74
C ALA A 129 -9.21 8.22 -7.70
N PHE A 130 -9.05 7.72 -8.94
CA PHE A 130 -10.16 7.68 -9.89
C PHE A 130 -11.20 6.67 -9.41
N GLU A 131 -12.43 7.11 -9.20
CA GLU A 131 -13.50 6.27 -8.66
C GLU A 131 -14.17 5.44 -9.76
N LEU A 132 -14.08 4.12 -9.64
CA LEU A 132 -14.84 3.17 -10.45
C LEU A 132 -15.92 2.52 -9.58
N SER A 133 -17.18 2.75 -9.94
CA SER A 133 -18.32 2.15 -9.23
C SER A 133 -18.43 0.66 -9.52
N ILE A 134 -18.60 -0.15 -8.46
CA ILE A 134 -18.79 -1.60 -8.51
C ILE A 134 -20.16 -1.98 -7.96
N SER A 135 -20.75 -3.06 -8.48
CA SER A 135 -21.96 -3.66 -7.88
C SER A 135 -21.57 -4.67 -6.80
N LEU A 136 -22.26 -4.58 -5.66
CA LEU A 136 -22.16 -5.54 -4.55
C LEU A 136 -23.25 -6.62 -4.61
N ASP A 137 -24.10 -6.61 -5.64
CA ASP A 137 -25.23 -7.54 -5.75
C ASP A 137 -24.75 -8.99 -5.71
N GLY A 138 -25.33 -9.80 -4.82
CA GLY A 138 -24.96 -11.21 -4.71
C GLY A 138 -23.55 -11.47 -4.14
N ILE A 139 -22.90 -10.47 -3.54
CA ILE A 139 -21.71 -10.67 -2.69
C ILE A 139 -22.20 -10.78 -1.25
N THR A 140 -21.83 -11.85 -0.53
CA THR A 140 -22.27 -12.02 0.87
C THR A 140 -21.33 -11.25 1.82
N PRO A 141 -21.81 -10.41 2.75
CA PRO A 141 -20.93 -9.81 3.74
C PRO A 141 -20.21 -10.88 4.57
N GLN A 142 -18.90 -10.71 4.82
CA GLN A 142 -18.10 -11.63 5.64
C GLN A 142 -17.00 -10.90 6.41
N MET A 143 -16.55 -11.52 7.50
CA MET A 143 -15.46 -11.00 8.34
C MET A 143 -14.09 -11.17 7.69
N THR A 144 -13.95 -12.16 6.82
CA THR A 144 -12.75 -12.34 6.00
C THR A 144 -12.82 -11.36 4.83
N PRO A 145 -11.77 -10.58 4.57
CA PRO A 145 -11.82 -9.63 3.50
C PRO A 145 -11.76 -10.28 2.12
N TYR A 146 -12.45 -9.63 1.18
CA TYR A 146 -12.40 -9.99 -0.22
C TYR A 146 -11.07 -9.56 -0.87
N GLY A 147 -10.55 -10.41 -1.75
CA GLY A 147 -9.41 -10.11 -2.62
C GLY A 147 -9.91 -9.61 -3.97
N LEU A 148 -9.73 -8.32 -4.25
CA LEU A 148 -10.11 -7.75 -5.54
C LEU A 148 -8.92 -7.77 -6.48
N THR A 149 -9.18 -8.15 -7.74
CA THR A 149 -8.20 -8.11 -8.82
C THR A 149 -8.62 -7.05 -9.83
N CYS A 150 -7.71 -6.12 -10.09
CA CYS A 150 -7.87 -5.07 -11.08
C CYS A 150 -6.91 -5.34 -12.22
N GLU A 151 -7.44 -5.43 -13.43
CA GLU A 151 -6.67 -5.59 -14.65
C GLU A 151 -6.85 -4.34 -15.51
N ALA A 152 -5.77 -3.83 -16.08
CA ALA A 152 -5.79 -2.69 -16.97
C ALA A 152 -5.13 -3.07 -18.30
N SER A 153 -5.72 -2.62 -19.39
CA SER A 153 -5.14 -2.74 -20.73
C SER A 153 -4.93 -1.36 -21.33
N TYR A 154 -3.75 -1.16 -21.93
CA TYR A 154 -3.38 0.05 -22.63
C TYR A 154 -3.07 -0.30 -24.09
N SER A 155 -3.78 0.33 -25.01
CA SER A 155 -3.53 0.22 -26.44
C SER A 155 -2.95 1.53 -26.96
N ALA A 156 -1.66 1.53 -27.28
CA ALA A 156 -1.02 2.67 -27.91
C ALA A 156 -1.34 2.67 -29.41
N THR A 157 -2.20 3.56 -29.86
CA THR A 157 -2.34 3.80 -31.31
C THR A 157 -1.13 4.62 -31.77
N ASN A 158 -0.13 3.94 -32.31
CA ASN A 158 0.98 4.62 -32.97
C ASN A 158 0.45 5.28 -34.24
N GLY A 159 0.23 6.59 -34.18
CA GLY A 159 -0.06 7.40 -35.35
C GLY A 159 1.12 7.27 -36.31
N VAL A 160 0.85 6.71 -37.50
CA VAL A 160 1.74 6.52 -38.66
C VAL A 160 2.37 5.12 -38.76
N THR A 161 1.93 4.42 -39.82
CA THR A 161 2.40 3.17 -40.44
C THR A 161 2.11 1.84 -39.73
N THR A 162 1.08 1.16 -40.25
CA THR A 162 0.92 -0.29 -40.42
C THR A 162 1.96 -1.18 -39.69
N GLY A 163 1.72 -1.50 -38.42
CA GLY A 163 2.57 -2.45 -37.68
C GLY A 163 2.30 -2.49 -36.18
N SER A 164 1.48 -3.47 -35.77
CA SER A 164 1.13 -3.90 -34.40
C SER A 164 0.51 -2.85 -33.46
N ASP A 165 -0.82 -2.95 -33.27
CA ASP A 165 -1.47 -2.52 -32.02
C ASP A 165 -0.87 -3.36 -30.89
N THR A 166 0.05 -2.79 -30.13
CA THR A 166 0.63 -3.45 -28.95
C THR A 166 -0.23 -3.12 -27.74
N THR A 167 -1.09 -4.05 -27.36
CA THR A 167 -1.82 -3.98 -26.09
C THR A 167 -0.90 -4.43 -24.96
N GLN A 168 -0.70 -3.55 -23.97
CA GLN A 168 0.02 -3.84 -22.74
C GLN A 168 -0.98 -4.05 -21.61
N SER A 169 -0.76 -5.08 -20.78
CA SER A 169 -1.61 -5.40 -19.65
C SER A 169 -0.89 -5.16 -18.33
N PHE A 170 -1.64 -4.65 -17.35
CA PHE A 170 -1.18 -4.37 -16.00
C PHE A 170 -2.18 -4.98 -15.01
N SER A 171 -1.70 -5.48 -13.88
CA SER A 171 -2.55 -6.10 -12.87
C SER A 171 -2.18 -5.59 -11.48
N ALA A 172 -3.18 -5.27 -10.67
CA ALA A 172 -3.01 -4.98 -9.26
C ALA A 172 -4.03 -5.80 -8.47
N THR A 173 -3.58 -6.40 -7.38
CA THR A 173 -4.46 -7.08 -6.43
C THR A 173 -4.47 -6.28 -5.15
N THR A 174 -5.67 -6.08 -4.60
CA THR A 174 -5.82 -5.48 -3.28
C THR A 174 -6.53 -6.47 -2.36
N CYS A 175 -5.89 -6.75 -1.24
CA CYS A 175 -6.57 -7.37 -0.13
C CYS A 175 -7.22 -6.24 0.64
N CYS A 176 -8.54 -6.21 0.72
CA CYS A 176 -9.21 -5.37 1.71
C CYS A 176 -8.60 -5.77 3.07
N LYS A 177 -7.95 -4.89 3.82
CA LYS A 177 -7.70 -5.23 5.22
C LYS A 177 -9.06 -5.10 5.88
N SER A 178 -9.70 -6.23 6.20
CA SER A 178 -10.80 -6.24 7.16
C SER A 178 -10.25 -5.60 8.43
N VAL A 179 -10.63 -4.35 8.69
CA VAL A 179 -10.69 -3.88 10.06
C VAL A 179 -11.85 -4.67 10.63
N ALA A 180 -11.56 -5.86 11.15
CA ALA A 180 -12.50 -6.55 12.02
C ALA A 180 -12.71 -5.55 13.16
N ILE A 181 -13.84 -4.85 13.14
CA ILE A 181 -14.33 -4.22 14.34
C ILE A 181 -14.68 -5.43 15.21
N ASP A 182 -13.79 -5.75 16.15
CA ASP A 182 -14.09 -6.69 17.21
C ASP A 182 -15.28 -6.14 17.99
N MET A 183 -16.48 -6.56 17.61
CA MET A 183 -17.73 -6.17 18.25
C MET A 183 -17.90 -6.87 19.61
N SER A 184 -16.91 -7.61 20.13
CA SER A 184 -16.97 -8.23 21.48
C SER A 184 -17.11 -7.22 22.62
N TRP A 185 -17.00 -5.92 22.34
CA TRP A 185 -17.14 -4.85 23.33
C TRP A 185 -18.54 -4.21 23.39
N MET A 186 -19.49 -4.62 22.54
CA MET A 186 -20.86 -4.06 22.49
C MET A 186 -21.94 -4.94 23.17
N GLU A 187 -21.57 -5.86 24.06
CA GLU A 187 -22.52 -6.78 24.73
C GLU A 187 -22.79 -6.53 26.23
N TRP A 188 -22.48 -5.34 26.79
CA TRP A 188 -22.65 -5.10 28.24
C TRP A 188 -23.22 -3.73 28.67
N GLN A 189 -24.26 -3.19 28.02
CA GLN A 189 -24.95 -2.00 28.57
C GLN A 189 -26.49 -2.03 28.61
N TYR A 190 -27.11 -3.20 28.43
CA TYR A 190 -28.55 -3.34 28.70
C TYR A 190 -28.88 -4.63 29.47
N MET A 191 -28.40 -4.73 30.70
CA MET A 191 -29.08 -5.39 31.81
C MET A 191 -28.79 -4.65 33.11
#